data_AF-A0AAN8BQI0-F1
#
_entry.id   AF-A0AAN8BQI0-F1
#
_cell.length_a   1.000
_cell.length_b   1.000
_cell.length_c   1.000
_cell.angle_alpha   90.00
_cell.angle_beta   90.00
_cell.angle_gamma   90.00
#
_symmetry.space_group_name_H-M   'P 1'
#
loop_
_entity.id
_entity.type
_entity.pdbx_description
1 polymer ?
#
loop_
_entity_poly.entity_id
_entity_poly.type
_entity_poly.pdbx_seq_one_letter_code
_entity_poly.pdbx_strand_id
1 'polypeptide(L)'
;MADEGRRGEEDGGPGAAHQVFVVMESLLEKLKVLNYEEEILAKHNMKNLSRHYFVSSPFLAVNPGEQFFLFTVIAAWLINEAGRPFTAPQEHDEPNATVSNVLSELRAFGVKVDFPPSKLKSGSGEFVCLVLDRLAEEALKRKGFSFRRPDYPAETTEEESVVEDDAELTLSKVEEETIEEPDDDEEENVMDLEALKLRTRPTETEASSRPEEILEATADAAEWSLEVERVLPQLKVTVRTDNKDWRIHVEQMHQHRDGIKSSLKEATSHLDRLQDDVGKTLEKVSSREKYINNQLESLIQEHRGAQAGLSQAKERYQQASGGVTERTRVLAEISEELEKVKQEMEEKGSSMSDGAPVVKIKQSLTKLKQEIIQMDVRIGVVEHTLLQAKLKEKSNMTRDMNATNLPEPATGPFA
;
A
#
# COMPACT_ATOMS: atom_id res chain seq x y z
N MET A 1 -25.65 17.84 4.79
CA MET A 1 -24.46 18.35 4.09
C MET A 1 -23.30 17.54 4.62
N ALA A 2 -22.96 16.49 3.88
CA ALA A 2 -21.93 15.52 4.25
C ALA A 2 -20.57 16.04 3.79
N ASP A 3 -19.59 15.78 4.64
CA ASP A 3 -18.18 16.10 4.54
C ASP A 3 -17.53 15.33 3.39
N GLU A 4 -17.16 16.04 2.33
CA GLU A 4 -16.51 15.52 1.13
C GLU A 4 -15.21 16.32 0.95
N GLY A 5 -14.09 15.76 1.38
CA GLY A 5 -12.84 16.53 1.42
C GLY A 5 -11.59 15.77 1.82
N ARG A 6 -11.16 14.79 1.01
CA ARG A 6 -9.75 14.53 0.61
C ARG A 6 -9.58 13.16 -0.05
N ARG A 7 -9.73 13.13 -1.37
CA ARG A 7 -9.02 12.19 -2.26
C ARG A 7 -8.34 13.05 -3.30
N GLY A 8 -7.14 13.52 -2.97
CA GLY A 8 -6.29 14.26 -3.89
C GLY A 8 -5.27 13.31 -4.51
N GLU A 9 -5.34 13.20 -5.83
CA GLU A 9 -4.25 12.81 -6.75
C GLU A 9 -3.76 11.35 -6.71
N GLU A 10 -4.54 10.46 -7.33
CA GLU A 10 -4.01 9.29 -8.04
C GLU A 10 -4.43 9.43 -9.52
N ASP A 11 -3.80 10.35 -10.24
CA ASP A 11 -3.98 10.48 -11.70
C ASP A 11 -2.98 9.56 -12.43
N GLY A 12 -3.13 8.27 -12.18
CA GLY A 12 -2.41 7.21 -12.85
C GLY A 12 -3.39 6.09 -13.16
N GLY A 13 -3.50 5.70 -14.43
CA GLY A 13 -4.34 4.57 -14.82
C GLY A 13 -4.02 3.32 -13.99
N PRO A 14 -4.89 2.28 -13.98
CA PRO A 14 -4.76 1.12 -13.09
C PRO A 14 -3.40 0.37 -13.18
N GLY A 15 -2.61 0.60 -14.23
CA GLY A 15 -1.23 0.12 -14.35
C GLY A 15 -0.17 0.90 -13.57
N ALA A 16 -0.40 2.16 -13.20
CA ALA A 16 0.55 2.99 -12.44
C ALA A 16 0.81 2.42 -11.04
N ALA A 17 -0.23 1.89 -10.39
CA ALA A 17 -0.10 1.18 -9.12
C ALA A 17 0.76 -0.10 -9.23
N HIS A 18 0.78 -0.72 -10.40
CA HIS A 18 1.55 -1.94 -10.67
C HIS A 18 3.01 -1.65 -11.07
N GLN A 19 3.32 -0.44 -11.53
CA GLN A 19 4.64 -0.04 -11.99
C GLN A 19 5.69 -0.12 -10.87
N VAL A 20 5.30 0.16 -9.62
CA VAL A 20 6.18 0.06 -8.45
C VAL A 20 6.65 -1.38 -8.19
N PHE A 21 5.82 -2.38 -8.53
CA PHE A 21 6.20 -3.79 -8.40
C PHE A 21 7.23 -4.19 -9.45
N VAL A 22 7.10 -3.70 -10.69
CA VAL A 22 8.08 -3.94 -11.77
C VAL A 22 9.44 -3.33 -11.41
N VAL A 23 9.45 -2.12 -10.86
CA VAL A 23 10.69 -1.47 -10.39
C VAL A 23 11.31 -2.25 -9.24
N MET A 24 10.51 -2.79 -8.32
CA MET A 24 11.02 -3.63 -7.22
C MET A 24 11.59 -4.97 -7.72
N GLU A 25 10.95 -5.61 -8.70
CA GLU A 25 11.47 -6.84 -9.32
C GLU A 25 12.81 -6.58 -10.02
N SER A 26 12.90 -5.50 -10.81
CA SER A 26 14.17 -5.09 -11.43
C SER A 26 15.24 -4.77 -10.39
N LEU A 27 14.88 -4.07 -9.31
CA LEU A 27 15.79 -3.79 -8.20
C LEU A 27 16.28 -5.08 -7.54
N LEU A 28 15.42 -6.07 -7.30
CA LEU A 28 15.82 -7.35 -6.71
C LEU A 28 16.79 -8.12 -7.60
N GLU A 29 16.57 -8.12 -8.91
CA GLU A 29 17.50 -8.72 -9.87
C GLU A 29 18.86 -8.00 -9.84
N LYS A 30 18.85 -6.66 -9.86
CA LYS A 30 20.08 -5.85 -9.74
C LYS A 30 20.81 -6.13 -8.41
N LEU A 31 20.10 -6.23 -7.29
CA LEU A 31 20.67 -6.56 -5.99
C LEU A 31 21.26 -7.97 -5.96
N LYS A 32 20.58 -8.96 -6.55
CA LYS A 32 21.09 -10.34 -6.69
C LYS A 32 22.38 -10.38 -7.48
N VAL A 33 22.46 -9.64 -8.59
CA VAL A 33 23.69 -9.52 -9.40
C VAL A 33 24.83 -8.91 -8.59
N LEU A 34 24.52 -7.99 -7.66
CA LEU A 34 25.51 -7.38 -6.76
C LEU A 34 25.86 -8.24 -5.54
N ASN A 35 25.33 -9.47 -5.42
CA ASN A 35 25.54 -10.41 -4.29
C ASN A 35 25.13 -9.84 -2.91
N TYR A 36 24.00 -9.13 -2.84
CA TYR A 36 23.48 -8.57 -1.58
C TYR A 36 23.22 -9.63 -0.47
N GLU A 37 23.04 -10.90 -0.85
CA GLU A 37 22.75 -12.00 0.10
C GLU A 37 23.96 -12.35 0.98
N GLU A 38 25.17 -12.34 0.41
CA GLU A 38 26.40 -12.66 1.14
C GLU A 38 26.94 -11.44 1.91
N GLU A 39 26.83 -10.24 1.33
CA GLU A 39 27.46 -9.05 1.93
C GLU A 39 26.59 -8.30 2.93
N ILE A 40 25.26 -8.33 2.79
CA ILE A 40 24.32 -7.62 3.67
C ILE A 40 23.53 -8.61 4.53
N LEU A 41 22.84 -9.59 3.91
CA LEU A 41 21.91 -10.46 4.64
C LEU A 41 22.65 -11.35 5.66
N ALA A 42 23.84 -11.85 5.32
CA ALA A 42 24.67 -12.61 6.25
C ALA A 42 25.24 -11.75 7.40
N LYS A 43 25.59 -10.48 7.16
CA LYS A 43 26.13 -9.57 8.20
C LYS A 43 25.05 -9.09 9.17
N HIS A 44 23.82 -8.96 8.70
CA HIS A 44 22.69 -8.47 9.51
C HIS A 44 21.73 -9.58 9.96
N ASN A 45 22.02 -10.85 9.67
CA ASN A 45 21.21 -12.03 10.02
C ASN A 45 19.72 -11.90 9.61
N MET A 46 19.47 -11.39 8.41
CA MET A 46 18.12 -11.05 7.94
C MET A 46 17.63 -12.00 6.84
N LYS A 47 16.30 -12.13 6.73
CA LYS A 47 15.64 -13.00 5.74
C LYS A 47 15.73 -12.40 4.33
N ASN A 48 15.73 -13.28 3.32
CA ASN A 48 15.73 -12.87 1.92
C ASN A 48 14.60 -11.89 1.60
N LEU A 49 14.93 -10.85 0.82
CA LEU A 49 13.98 -9.82 0.41
C LEU A 49 12.90 -10.44 -0.49
N SER A 50 11.62 -10.23 -0.13
CA SER A 50 10.48 -10.60 -0.96
C SER A 50 10.23 -9.53 -2.04
N ARG A 51 9.63 -9.94 -3.17
CA ARG A 51 9.19 -9.05 -4.27
C ARG A 51 8.24 -7.91 -3.84
N HIS A 52 7.67 -8.02 -2.64
CA HIS A 52 6.75 -7.05 -2.06
C HIS A 52 7.33 -6.29 -0.85
N TYR A 53 8.64 -6.41 -0.57
CA TYR A 53 9.19 -5.95 0.71
C TYR A 53 9.24 -4.42 0.85
N PHE A 54 9.68 -3.69 -0.18
CA PHE A 54 9.73 -2.22 -0.19
C PHE A 54 8.49 -1.57 -0.83
N VAL A 55 7.66 -2.37 -1.51
CA VAL A 55 6.38 -1.88 -2.05
C VAL A 55 5.40 -1.74 -0.89
N SER A 56 4.74 -0.58 -0.77
CA SER A 56 3.72 -0.34 0.25
C SER A 56 2.52 -1.27 0.02
N SER A 57 2.61 -2.51 0.49
CA SER A 57 1.55 -3.51 0.38
C SER A 57 0.66 -3.45 1.62
N PRO A 58 -0.65 -3.19 1.48
CA PRO A 58 -1.61 -3.26 2.57
C PRO A 58 -1.68 -4.64 3.24
N PHE A 59 -1.15 -5.67 2.58
CA PHE A 59 -1.29 -7.08 2.95
C PHE A 59 -0.04 -7.64 3.66
N LEU A 60 1.08 -6.91 3.69
CA LEU A 60 2.27 -7.27 4.47
C LEU A 60 2.49 -6.24 5.59
N ALA A 61 2.13 -6.61 6.81
CA ALA A 61 2.44 -5.84 8.01
C ALA A 61 3.93 -6.02 8.37
N VAL A 62 4.82 -5.34 7.65
CA VAL A 62 6.23 -5.21 8.04
C VAL A 62 6.37 -3.97 8.92
N ASN A 63 7.23 -4.05 9.93
CA ASN A 63 7.49 -2.91 10.82
C ASN A 63 8.14 -1.77 10.01
N PRO A 64 7.53 -0.57 9.94
CA PRO A 64 8.08 0.56 9.18
C PRO A 64 9.49 0.96 9.64
N GLY A 65 9.81 0.76 10.92
CA GLY A 65 11.16 1.03 11.45
C GLY A 65 12.21 0.06 10.92
N GLU A 66 11.87 -1.22 10.76
CA GLU A 66 12.75 -2.25 10.21
C GLU A 66 12.97 -2.05 8.71
N GLN A 67 11.90 -1.70 7.98
CA GLN A 67 12.00 -1.35 6.55
C GLN A 67 12.88 -0.12 6.32
N PHE A 68 12.73 0.91 7.16
CA PHE A 68 13.56 2.10 7.10
C PHE A 68 15.03 1.77 7.39
N PHE A 69 15.31 0.98 8.43
CA PHE A 69 16.66 0.52 8.74
C PHE A 69 17.26 -0.24 7.55
N LEU A 70 16.54 -1.20 6.98
CA LEU A 70 17.03 -1.97 5.84
C LEU A 70 17.26 -1.11 4.59
N PHE A 71 16.35 -0.17 4.33
CA PHE A 71 16.55 0.82 3.27
C PHE A 71 17.85 1.60 3.47
N THR A 72 18.11 2.10 4.68
CA THR A 72 19.33 2.88 4.97
C THR A 72 20.60 2.05 4.85
N VAL A 73 20.57 0.78 5.26
CA VAL A 73 21.71 -0.15 5.15
C VAL A 73 22.00 -0.48 3.69
N ILE A 74 20.97 -0.82 2.89
CA ILE A 74 21.15 -1.11 1.46
C ILE A 74 21.61 0.14 0.72
N ALA A 75 21.03 1.31 0.98
CA ALA A 75 21.46 2.56 0.36
C ALA A 75 22.92 2.88 0.68
N ALA A 76 23.34 2.71 1.94
CA ALA A 76 24.72 2.90 2.36
C ALA A 76 25.68 1.95 1.64
N TRP A 77 25.32 0.67 1.53
CA TRP A 77 26.12 -0.30 0.80
C TRP A 77 26.21 0.02 -0.68
N LEU A 78 25.10 0.34 -1.35
CA LEU A 78 25.09 0.71 -2.77
C LEU A 78 25.94 1.96 -3.05
N ILE A 79 25.94 2.95 -2.16
CA ILE A 79 26.80 4.14 -2.29
C ILE A 79 28.29 3.78 -2.16
N ASN A 80 28.63 2.87 -1.23
CA ASN A 80 30.00 2.36 -1.08
C ASN A 80 30.45 1.55 -2.31
N GLU A 81 29.58 0.71 -2.85
CA GLU A 81 29.83 -0.07 -4.08
C GLU A 81 29.92 0.84 -5.32
N ALA A 82 29.16 1.94 -5.34
CA ALA A 82 29.32 3.04 -6.29
C ALA A 82 30.57 3.91 -5.99
N GLY A 83 31.43 3.47 -5.07
CA GLY A 83 32.76 3.99 -4.77
C GLY A 83 32.79 5.42 -4.24
N ARG A 84 31.83 5.77 -3.38
CA ARG A 84 31.88 6.91 -2.47
C ARG A 84 31.82 6.41 -1.02
N PRO A 85 32.68 6.89 -0.12
CA PRO A 85 32.66 6.41 1.27
C PRO A 85 31.41 6.93 1.98
N PHE A 86 30.52 6.01 2.35
CA PHE A 86 29.31 6.31 3.11
C PHE A 86 29.25 5.41 4.35
N THR A 87 29.20 6.00 5.54
CA THR A 87 29.10 5.24 6.79
C THR A 87 27.70 4.63 6.91
N ALA A 88 27.65 3.32 7.19
CA ALA A 88 26.39 2.63 7.49
C ALA A 88 25.68 3.34 8.66
N PRO A 89 24.44 3.81 8.48
CA PRO A 89 23.69 4.49 9.53
C PRO A 89 23.44 3.56 10.72
N GLN A 90 23.67 4.05 11.94
CA GLN A 90 23.37 3.33 13.18
C GLN A 90 21.92 3.52 13.59
N GLU A 91 21.36 2.61 14.40
CA GLU A 91 19.96 2.66 14.90
C GLU A 91 19.61 3.95 15.68
N HIS A 92 20.62 4.73 16.08
CA HIS A 92 20.48 5.99 16.82
C HIS A 92 20.64 7.24 15.94
N ASP A 93 20.91 7.10 14.64
CA ASP A 93 21.05 8.25 13.74
C ASP A 93 19.69 8.89 13.44
N GLU A 94 19.64 10.22 13.36
CA GLU A 94 18.42 10.93 13.06
C GLU A 94 17.92 10.57 11.64
N PRO A 95 16.69 10.03 11.49
CA PRO A 95 16.22 9.46 10.23
C PRO A 95 16.18 10.49 9.10
N ASN A 96 15.86 11.75 9.42
CA ASN A 96 15.82 12.82 8.43
C ASN A 96 17.23 13.24 7.95
N ALA A 97 18.23 13.19 8.83
CA ALA A 97 19.61 13.51 8.50
C ALA A 97 20.19 12.42 7.58
N THR A 98 19.99 11.15 7.92
CA THR A 98 20.41 10.00 7.10
C THR A 98 19.79 10.03 5.71
N VAL A 99 18.48 10.26 5.61
CA VAL A 99 17.79 10.40 4.32
C VAL A 99 18.33 11.57 3.52
N SER A 100 18.59 12.71 4.17
CA SER A 100 19.15 13.89 3.50
C SER A 100 20.55 13.63 2.95
N ASN A 101 21.38 12.87 3.67
CA ASN A 101 22.71 12.46 3.24
C ASN A 101 22.66 11.47 2.06
N VAL A 102 21.76 10.49 2.08
CA VAL A 102 21.53 9.58 0.94
C VAL A 102 21.08 10.36 -0.30
N LEU A 103 20.18 11.34 -0.12
CA LEU A 103 19.70 12.19 -1.21
C LEU A 103 20.79 13.13 -1.76
N SER A 104 21.71 13.62 -0.92
CA SER A 104 22.85 14.42 -1.40
C SER A 104 23.82 13.60 -2.23
N GLU A 105 24.09 12.35 -1.83
CA GLU A 105 24.94 11.45 -2.62
C GLU A 105 24.28 11.08 -3.94
N LEU A 106 22.96 10.83 -3.96
CA LEU A 106 22.20 10.63 -5.20
C LEU A 106 22.30 11.82 -6.16
N ARG A 107 22.21 13.05 -5.66
CA ARG A 107 22.41 14.25 -6.48
C ARG A 107 23.85 14.34 -7.00
N ALA A 108 24.82 13.90 -6.21
CA ALA A 108 26.22 13.85 -6.62
C ALA A 108 26.50 12.81 -7.72
N PHE A 109 25.65 11.79 -7.86
CA PHE A 109 25.63 10.87 -9.00
C PHE A 109 24.86 11.41 -10.22
N GLY A 110 24.29 12.63 -10.15
CA GLY A 110 23.61 13.28 -11.27
C GLY A 110 22.13 12.93 -11.42
N VAL A 111 21.54 12.23 -10.45
CA VAL A 111 20.11 11.91 -10.45
C VAL A 111 19.31 13.09 -9.89
N LYS A 112 18.36 13.62 -10.68
CA LYS A 112 17.43 14.66 -10.23
C LYS A 112 16.35 14.02 -9.34
N VAL A 113 16.32 14.43 -8.07
CA VAL A 113 15.33 13.95 -7.10
C VAL A 113 14.48 15.15 -6.65
N ASP A 114 13.20 15.16 -7.06
CA ASP A 114 12.25 16.25 -6.77
C ASP A 114 11.14 15.77 -5.84
N PHE A 115 11.51 15.36 -4.63
CA PHE A 115 10.56 15.04 -3.57
C PHE A 115 11.16 15.28 -2.18
N PRO A 116 10.33 15.60 -1.16
CA PRO A 116 10.83 15.91 0.17
C PRO A 116 11.32 14.65 0.91
N PRO A 117 12.35 14.77 1.79
CA PRO A 117 12.89 13.66 2.59
C PRO A 117 11.85 12.93 3.45
N SER A 118 10.74 13.60 3.79
CA SER A 118 9.63 13.02 4.56
C SER A 118 8.98 11.81 3.89
N LYS A 119 9.01 11.72 2.56
CA LYS A 119 8.42 10.60 1.81
C LYS A 119 9.24 9.30 1.86
N LEU A 120 10.50 9.37 2.29
CA LEU A 120 11.37 8.18 2.44
C LEU A 120 11.34 7.62 3.88
N LYS A 121 10.75 8.35 4.84
CA LYS A 121 10.69 7.95 6.25
C LYS A 121 9.82 6.72 6.50
N SER A 122 8.84 6.46 5.63
CA SER A 122 7.99 5.27 5.71
C SER A 122 8.76 3.97 5.51
N GLY A 123 9.99 4.01 4.97
CA GLY A 123 10.79 2.82 4.65
C GLY A 123 10.20 1.97 3.51
N SER A 124 9.02 2.33 3.00
CA SER A 124 8.31 1.66 1.92
C SER A 124 7.58 2.69 1.05
N GLY A 125 7.48 2.39 -0.25
CA GLY A 125 6.83 3.23 -1.24
C GLY A 125 7.63 3.40 -2.54
N GLU A 126 6.99 4.01 -3.53
CA GLU A 126 7.56 4.22 -4.86
C GLU A 126 8.90 4.96 -4.84
N PHE A 127 9.01 6.02 -4.03
CA PHE A 127 10.22 6.82 -3.92
C PHE A 127 11.40 6.04 -3.34
N VAL A 128 11.14 5.09 -2.44
CA VAL A 128 12.16 4.23 -1.83
C VAL A 128 12.71 3.26 -2.89
N CYS A 129 11.83 2.60 -3.64
CA CYS A 129 12.22 1.72 -4.73
C CYS A 129 13.01 2.46 -5.81
N LEU A 130 12.57 3.65 -6.22
CA LEU A 130 13.25 4.46 -7.22
C LEU A 130 14.66 4.87 -6.79
N VAL A 131 14.84 5.29 -5.53
CA VAL A 131 16.14 5.67 -4.97
C VAL A 131 17.10 4.48 -5.00
N LEU A 132 16.65 3.32 -4.52
CA LEU A 132 17.47 2.12 -4.51
C LEU A 132 17.79 1.62 -5.92
N ASP A 133 16.84 1.67 -6.84
CA ASP A 133 17.02 1.25 -8.23
C ASP A 133 18.10 2.08 -8.95
N ARG A 134 18.07 3.40 -8.76
CA ARG A 134 19.10 4.30 -9.31
C ARG A 134 20.47 4.11 -8.68
N LEU A 135 20.52 3.91 -7.35
CA LEU A 135 21.78 3.58 -6.67
C LEU A 135 22.35 2.24 -7.16
N ALA A 136 21.49 1.24 -7.39
CA ALA A 136 21.89 -0.05 -7.92
C ALA A 136 22.40 0.04 -9.36
N GLU A 137 21.79 0.88 -10.22
CA GLU A 137 22.29 1.16 -11.57
C GLU A 137 23.70 1.77 -11.55
N GLU A 138 23.96 2.75 -10.68
CA GLU A 138 25.28 3.38 -10.57
C GLU A 138 26.33 2.42 -9.98
N ALA A 139 25.95 1.58 -9.01
CA ALA A 139 26.82 0.53 -8.50
C ALA A 139 27.16 -0.52 -9.59
N LEU A 140 26.18 -0.93 -10.40
CA LEU A 140 26.40 -1.86 -11.52
C LEU A 140 27.27 -1.26 -12.63
N LYS A 141 27.09 0.03 -12.95
CA LYS A 141 27.95 0.75 -13.90
C LYS A 141 29.40 0.74 -13.45
N ARG A 142 29.66 0.95 -12.15
CA ARG A 142 31.03 0.89 -11.60
C ARG A 142 31.62 -0.52 -11.57
N LYS A 143 30.82 -1.55 -11.29
CA LYS A 143 31.26 -2.95 -11.39
C LYS A 143 31.46 -3.41 -12.84
N GLY A 144 31.04 -2.63 -13.84
CA GLY A 144 31.18 -2.98 -15.25
C GLY A 144 30.32 -4.18 -15.64
N PHE A 145 29.19 -4.37 -14.96
CA PHE A 145 28.29 -5.48 -15.28
C PHE A 145 27.63 -5.22 -16.64
N SER A 146 27.84 -6.15 -17.57
CA SER A 146 27.12 -6.23 -18.82
C SER A 146 26.40 -7.57 -18.88
N PHE A 147 25.14 -7.57 -19.32
CA PHE A 147 24.43 -8.80 -19.61
C PHE A 147 25.22 -9.56 -20.69
N ARG A 148 25.85 -10.67 -20.31
CA ARG A 148 26.45 -11.59 -21.28
C ARG A 148 25.32 -12.23 -22.07
N ARG A 149 25.53 -12.42 -23.38
CA ARG A 149 24.65 -13.27 -24.17
C ARG A 149 24.58 -14.64 -23.49
N PRO A 150 23.37 -15.23 -23.33
CA PRO A 150 23.23 -16.55 -22.74
C PRO A 150 24.18 -17.53 -23.43
N ASP A 151 25.06 -18.15 -22.66
CA ASP A 151 25.90 -19.24 -23.14
C ASP A 151 25.03 -20.50 -23.03
N TYR A 152 24.41 -20.88 -24.14
CA TYR A 152 23.66 -22.11 -24.20
C TYR A 152 24.67 -23.24 -23.99
N PRO A 153 24.54 -24.07 -22.95
CA PRO A 153 25.40 -25.23 -22.82
C PRO A 153 25.22 -26.04 -24.11
N ALA A 154 26.30 -26.22 -24.86
CA ALA A 154 26.30 -27.20 -25.93
C ALA A 154 25.94 -28.52 -25.27
N GLU A 155 24.74 -29.02 -25.55
CA GLU A 155 24.35 -30.37 -25.18
C GLU A 155 25.51 -31.28 -25.57
N THR A 156 26.09 -31.95 -24.59
CA THR A 156 26.98 -33.06 -24.84
C THR A 156 26.18 -34.03 -25.68
N THR A 157 26.41 -34.02 -26.99
CA THR A 157 26.05 -35.09 -27.90
C THR A 157 26.79 -36.33 -27.43
N GLU A 158 26.24 -37.00 -26.42
CA GLU A 158 26.33 -38.44 -26.35
C GLU A 158 25.60 -38.93 -27.59
N GLU A 159 26.36 -39.66 -28.41
CA GLU A 159 25.98 -40.21 -29.70
C GLU A 159 24.75 -41.12 -29.56
N GLU A 160 23.54 -40.55 -29.57
CA GLU A 160 22.36 -41.26 -30.03
C GLU A 160 22.20 -40.95 -31.51
N SER A 161 22.36 -41.99 -32.33
CA SER A 161 22.15 -41.97 -33.77
C SER A 161 20.70 -41.57 -34.09
N VAL A 162 20.45 -40.27 -34.23
CA VAL A 162 19.21 -39.76 -34.80
C VAL A 162 19.43 -39.61 -36.29
N VAL A 163 18.74 -40.47 -37.03
CA VAL A 163 18.61 -40.43 -38.49
C VAL A 163 18.10 -39.03 -38.87
N GLU A 164 18.86 -38.33 -39.69
CA GLU A 164 18.53 -37.00 -40.23
C GLU A 164 17.17 -37.06 -40.95
N ASP A 165 16.16 -36.38 -40.39
CA ASP A 165 14.92 -36.03 -41.07
C ASP A 165 15.11 -34.63 -41.66
N ASP A 166 15.37 -34.61 -42.97
CA ASP A 166 15.76 -33.45 -43.78
C ASP A 166 14.54 -32.57 -44.15
N ALA A 167 13.81 -32.07 -43.13
CA ALA A 167 12.49 -31.44 -43.34
C ALA A 167 12.30 -30.04 -42.71
N GLU A 168 13.35 -29.36 -42.25
CA GLU A 168 13.22 -27.95 -41.80
C GLU A 168 14.29 -27.03 -42.40
N LEU A 169 14.29 -26.91 -43.73
CA LEU A 169 14.90 -25.78 -44.44
C LEU A 169 14.00 -24.54 -44.32
N THR A 170 14.30 -23.73 -43.31
CA THR A 170 14.03 -22.29 -43.17
C THR A 170 13.52 -21.56 -44.44
N LEU A 171 12.26 -21.11 -44.35
CA LEU A 171 11.54 -20.19 -45.26
C LEU A 171 12.23 -18.83 -45.54
N SER A 172 13.38 -18.55 -44.94
CA SER A 172 14.09 -17.27 -45.09
C SER A 172 15.01 -17.21 -46.32
N LYS A 173 15.23 -18.32 -47.03
CA LYS A 173 16.11 -18.37 -48.21
C LYS A 173 15.37 -18.35 -49.56
N VAL A 174 14.04 -18.41 -49.54
CA VAL A 174 13.19 -18.37 -50.74
C VAL A 174 12.80 -16.95 -51.13
N GLU A 175 12.85 -16.00 -50.18
CA GLU A 175 12.50 -14.58 -50.44
C GLU A 175 13.67 -13.77 -51.04
N GLU A 176 14.91 -14.28 -50.99
CA GLU A 176 16.11 -13.60 -51.53
C GLU A 176 16.46 -14.05 -52.97
N GLU A 177 15.84 -15.13 -53.47
CA GLU A 177 16.06 -15.64 -54.83
C GLU A 177 14.93 -15.24 -55.82
N THR A 178 13.93 -14.48 -55.36
CA THR A 178 12.78 -14.01 -56.17
C THR A 178 12.95 -12.59 -56.74
N ILE A 179 14.17 -12.03 -56.69
CA ILE A 179 14.51 -10.75 -57.32
C ILE A 179 15.66 -10.98 -58.32
N GLU A 180 15.40 -11.75 -59.36
CA GLU A 180 16.11 -11.64 -60.63
C GLU A 180 15.07 -11.37 -61.73
N GLU A 181 15.45 -10.48 -62.64
CA GLU A 181 14.61 -9.85 -63.65
C GLU A 181 13.93 -10.85 -64.61
N PRO A 182 12.78 -10.49 -65.20
CA PRO A 182 12.06 -11.39 -66.10
C PRO A 182 12.80 -11.45 -67.44
N ASP A 183 13.47 -12.57 -67.71
CA ASP A 183 13.76 -12.94 -69.09
C ASP A 183 12.47 -13.53 -69.70
N ASP A 184 11.96 -12.80 -70.70
CA ASP A 184 11.01 -13.27 -71.70
C ASP A 184 11.48 -14.62 -72.24
N ASP A 185 10.70 -15.68 -72.02
CA ASP A 185 10.45 -16.80 -72.96
C ASP A 185 9.72 -17.94 -72.23
N GLU A 186 8.54 -17.66 -71.65
CA GLU A 186 7.56 -18.71 -71.35
C GLU A 186 6.63 -18.84 -72.57
N GLU A 187 7.01 -19.74 -73.49
CA GLU A 187 6.08 -20.31 -74.46
C GLU A 187 4.93 -20.99 -73.69
N GLU A 188 3.84 -20.24 -73.58
CA GLU A 188 2.48 -20.65 -73.30
C GLU A 188 2.12 -21.91 -74.12
N ASN A 189 2.43 -23.11 -73.62
CA ASN A 189 1.84 -24.34 -74.15
C ASN A 189 0.45 -24.52 -73.53
N VAL A 190 -0.43 -23.56 -73.81
CA VAL A 190 -1.87 -23.66 -73.55
C VAL A 190 -2.38 -24.72 -74.52
N MET A 191 -2.51 -25.96 -74.01
CA MET A 191 -3.21 -27.02 -74.71
C MET A 191 -4.62 -26.51 -75.05
N ASP A 192 -4.83 -26.17 -76.32
CA ASP A 192 -6.08 -25.62 -76.82
C ASP A 192 -7.21 -26.65 -76.67
N LEU A 193 -8.00 -26.46 -75.61
CA LEU A 193 -9.12 -27.30 -75.23
C LEU A 193 -10.27 -27.20 -76.25
N GLU A 194 -10.27 -26.23 -77.18
CA GLU A 194 -11.19 -26.18 -78.31
C GLU A 194 -10.77 -27.09 -79.47
N ALA A 195 -9.46 -27.25 -79.73
CA ALA A 195 -8.97 -28.14 -80.78
C ALA A 195 -9.32 -29.62 -80.55
N LEU A 196 -9.38 -30.06 -79.29
CA LEU A 196 -9.84 -31.41 -78.92
C LEU A 196 -11.36 -31.59 -79.02
N LYS A 197 -12.14 -30.51 -78.82
CA LYS A 197 -13.61 -30.51 -78.96
C LYS A 197 -14.05 -30.50 -80.42
N LEU A 198 -13.27 -29.90 -81.33
CA LEU A 198 -13.56 -29.94 -82.77
C LEU A 198 -13.37 -31.34 -83.36
N ARG A 199 -12.46 -32.14 -82.78
CA ARG A 199 -12.17 -33.52 -83.19
C ARG A 199 -13.17 -34.56 -82.65
N THR A 200 -14.05 -34.14 -81.74
CA THR A 200 -15.10 -34.99 -81.14
C THR A 200 -16.52 -34.64 -81.60
N ARG A 201 -16.71 -33.62 -82.45
CA ARG A 201 -17.99 -33.45 -83.19
C ARG A 201 -17.98 -34.37 -84.40
N PRO A 202 -18.95 -35.30 -84.52
CA PRO A 202 -19.05 -36.11 -85.72
C PRO A 202 -19.44 -35.19 -86.88
N THR A 203 -18.61 -35.13 -87.91
CA THR A 203 -19.02 -34.64 -89.23
C THR A 203 -20.13 -35.56 -89.74
N GLU A 204 -21.38 -35.09 -89.59
CA GLU A 204 -22.53 -35.60 -90.33
C GLU A 204 -22.34 -35.30 -91.82
N THR A 205 -21.65 -36.17 -92.53
CA THR A 205 -21.83 -36.43 -93.97
C THR A 205 -21.03 -37.68 -94.33
N GLU A 206 -21.66 -38.83 -94.20
CA GLU A 206 -21.90 -39.77 -95.30
C GLU A 206 -22.55 -41.02 -94.72
N ALA A 207 -23.82 -41.23 -95.08
CA ALA A 207 -24.47 -42.51 -94.91
C ALA A 207 -23.77 -43.52 -95.84
N SER A 208 -22.82 -44.28 -95.30
CA SER A 208 -22.36 -45.50 -95.95
C SER A 208 -22.13 -46.59 -94.90
N SER A 209 -23.01 -47.59 -94.97
CA SER A 209 -22.88 -48.94 -94.42
C SER A 209 -22.38 -49.06 -92.98
N ARG A 210 -23.31 -49.32 -92.05
CA ARG A 210 -22.99 -50.17 -90.90
C ARG A 210 -22.32 -51.45 -91.43
N PRO A 211 -21.15 -51.85 -90.96
CA PRO A 211 -20.71 -53.23 -91.11
C PRO A 211 -21.50 -54.06 -90.08
N GLU A 212 -22.78 -54.28 -90.36
CA GLU A 212 -23.52 -55.44 -89.84
C GLU A 212 -23.26 -56.62 -90.80
N GLU A 213 -21.98 -56.87 -91.09
CA GLU A 213 -21.51 -58.20 -91.41
C GLU A 213 -20.87 -58.71 -90.13
N ILE A 214 -21.41 -59.79 -89.60
CA ILE A 214 -20.76 -60.59 -88.56
C ILE A 214 -19.35 -60.84 -89.09
N LEU A 215 -18.35 -60.22 -88.45
CA LEU A 215 -16.94 -60.49 -88.70
C LEU A 215 -16.69 -61.94 -88.26
N GLU A 216 -16.99 -62.89 -89.15
CA GLU A 216 -16.52 -64.25 -89.00
C GLU A 216 -15.01 -64.19 -89.08
N ALA A 217 -14.34 -64.42 -87.94
CA ALA A 217 -12.90 -64.49 -87.88
C ALA A 217 -12.44 -65.63 -88.79
N THR A 218 -11.97 -65.28 -89.98
CA THR A 218 -11.17 -66.17 -90.85
C THR A 218 -9.73 -66.31 -90.34
N ALA A 219 -9.47 -65.88 -89.10
CA ALA A 219 -8.19 -66.02 -88.43
C ALA A 219 -8.09 -67.43 -87.84
N ASP A 220 -7.16 -68.22 -88.37
CA ASP A 220 -6.77 -69.50 -87.80
C ASP A 220 -6.29 -69.30 -86.36
N ALA A 221 -6.75 -70.14 -85.43
CA ALA A 221 -6.41 -70.03 -84.01
C ALA A 221 -4.90 -70.14 -83.77
N ALA A 222 -4.19 -70.85 -84.65
CA ALA A 222 -2.73 -70.96 -84.63
C ALA A 222 -2.02 -69.70 -85.16
N GLU A 223 -2.57 -69.00 -86.15
CA GLU A 223 -2.05 -67.72 -86.61
C GLU A 223 -2.29 -66.62 -85.58
N TRP A 224 -3.45 -66.65 -84.91
CA TRP A 224 -3.75 -65.72 -83.82
C TRP A 224 -2.87 -65.96 -82.59
N SER A 225 -2.58 -67.23 -82.24
CA SER A 225 -1.66 -67.52 -81.13
C SER A 225 -0.22 -67.10 -81.46
N LEU A 226 0.24 -67.29 -82.70
CA LEU A 226 1.54 -66.80 -83.14
C LEU A 226 1.61 -65.27 -83.12
N GLU A 227 0.53 -64.59 -83.51
CA GLU A 227 0.45 -63.13 -83.46
C GLU A 227 0.39 -62.61 -82.01
N VAL A 228 -0.32 -63.30 -81.12
CA VAL A 228 -0.33 -63.00 -79.68
C VAL A 228 1.05 -63.24 -79.08
N GLU A 229 1.76 -64.31 -79.43
CA GLU A 229 3.15 -64.54 -79.00
C GLU A 229 4.12 -63.51 -79.57
N ARG A 230 3.88 -63.04 -80.80
CA ARG A 230 4.67 -61.97 -81.45
C ARG A 230 4.46 -60.61 -80.78
N VAL A 231 3.24 -60.32 -80.35
CA VAL A 231 2.85 -59.01 -79.77
C VAL A 231 2.94 -59.03 -78.23
N LEU A 232 2.99 -60.19 -77.58
CA LEU A 232 3.17 -60.36 -76.13
C LEU A 232 4.37 -59.55 -75.56
N PRO A 233 5.55 -59.55 -76.21
CA PRO A 233 6.69 -58.77 -75.76
C PRO A 233 6.46 -57.26 -75.90
N GLN A 234 5.64 -56.84 -76.86
CA GLN A 234 5.29 -55.44 -77.11
C GLN A 234 4.17 -54.95 -76.17
N LEU A 235 3.34 -55.86 -75.67
CA LEU A 235 2.30 -55.62 -74.66
C LEU A 235 2.79 -55.77 -73.23
N LYS A 236 4.01 -56.28 -73.03
CA LYS A 236 4.66 -56.34 -71.71
C LYS A 236 5.08 -54.92 -71.34
N VAL A 237 4.10 -54.14 -70.87
CA VAL A 237 4.31 -52.83 -70.26
C VAL A 237 5.12 -53.07 -68.98
N THR A 238 6.44 -53.03 -69.11
CA THR A 238 7.33 -52.87 -67.97
C THR A 238 7.12 -51.44 -67.49
N VAL A 239 6.18 -51.26 -66.57
CA VAL A 239 6.07 -50.03 -65.78
C VAL A 239 7.41 -49.91 -65.05
N ARG A 240 8.33 -49.12 -65.62
CA ARG A 240 9.53 -48.72 -64.90
C ARG A 240 9.02 -47.90 -63.73
N THR A 241 9.33 -48.34 -62.53
CA THR A 241 9.07 -47.60 -61.29
C THR A 241 9.88 -46.31 -61.33
N ASP A 242 9.29 -45.28 -61.93
CA ASP A 242 9.85 -43.94 -61.97
C ASP A 242 9.44 -43.24 -60.67
N ASN A 243 10.34 -42.44 -60.08
CA ASN A 243 10.09 -41.74 -58.82
C ASN A 243 9.05 -40.60 -58.97
N LYS A 244 8.54 -40.41 -60.19
CA LYS A 244 7.42 -39.54 -60.57
C LYS A 244 6.09 -40.31 -60.71
N ASP A 245 6.07 -41.61 -60.41
CA ASP A 245 4.83 -42.39 -60.41
C ASP A 245 4.01 -42.01 -59.18
N TRP A 246 2.84 -41.41 -59.43
CA TRP A 246 1.88 -41.03 -58.40
C TRP A 246 1.51 -42.20 -57.48
N ARG A 247 1.64 -43.45 -57.93
CA ARG A 247 1.43 -44.65 -57.11
C ARG A 247 2.40 -44.74 -55.92
N ILE A 248 3.68 -44.38 -56.13
CA ILE A 248 4.68 -44.36 -55.07
C ILE A 248 4.35 -43.25 -54.06
N HIS A 249 3.96 -42.07 -54.54
CA HIS A 249 3.52 -40.98 -53.66
C HIS A 249 2.25 -41.31 -52.88
N VAL A 250 1.29 -42.03 -53.48
CA VAL A 250 0.09 -42.49 -52.78
C VAL A 250 0.45 -43.51 -51.71
N GLU A 251 1.35 -44.45 -51.99
CA GLU A 251 1.83 -45.41 -51.01
C GLU A 251 2.60 -44.72 -49.85
N GLN A 252 3.48 -43.77 -50.17
CA GLN A 252 4.15 -42.91 -49.17
C GLN A 252 3.13 -42.14 -48.31
N MET A 253 2.08 -41.57 -48.92
CA MET A 253 1.03 -40.88 -48.18
C MET A 253 0.26 -41.81 -47.24
N HIS A 254 0.04 -43.08 -47.62
CA HIS A 254 -0.54 -44.09 -46.73
C HIS A 254 0.39 -44.43 -45.57
N GLN A 255 1.69 -44.58 -45.84
CA GLN A 255 2.70 -44.82 -44.80
C GLN A 255 2.79 -43.65 -43.82
N HIS A 256 2.86 -42.41 -44.29
CA HIS A 256 2.85 -41.22 -43.42
C HIS A 256 1.56 -41.11 -42.63
N ARG A 257 0.40 -41.35 -43.26
CA ARG A 257 -0.90 -41.34 -42.55
C ARG A 257 -0.92 -42.36 -41.41
N ASP A 258 -0.41 -43.56 -41.65
CA ASP A 258 -0.43 -44.63 -40.65
C ASP A 258 0.61 -44.36 -39.54
N GLY A 259 1.76 -43.75 -39.88
CA GLY A 259 2.74 -43.23 -38.92
C GLY A 259 2.19 -42.08 -38.05
N ILE A 260 1.45 -41.13 -38.66
CA ILE A 260 0.74 -40.06 -37.93
C ILE A 260 -0.31 -40.64 -36.99
N LYS A 261 -1.03 -41.70 -37.41
CA LYS A 261 -2.02 -42.35 -36.54
C LYS A 261 -1.37 -43.06 -35.35
N SER A 262 -0.23 -43.73 -35.54
CA SER A 262 0.48 -44.36 -34.43
C SER A 262 1.05 -43.33 -33.46
N SER A 263 1.72 -42.28 -33.96
CA SER A 263 2.28 -41.22 -33.12
C SER A 263 1.19 -40.44 -32.38
N LEU A 264 0.05 -40.16 -33.04
CA LEU A 264 -1.10 -39.55 -32.39
C LEU A 264 -1.63 -40.43 -31.25
N LYS A 265 -1.77 -41.74 -31.48
CA LYS A 265 -2.24 -42.68 -30.45
C LYS A 265 -1.29 -42.72 -29.25
N GLU A 266 0.01 -42.72 -29.50
CA GLU A 266 1.03 -42.69 -28.44
C GLU A 266 0.98 -41.37 -27.65
N ALA A 267 0.93 -40.23 -28.35
CA ALA A 267 0.80 -38.91 -27.75
C ALA A 267 -0.48 -38.76 -26.92
N THR A 268 -1.63 -39.24 -27.42
CA THR A 268 -2.89 -39.27 -26.65
C THR A 268 -2.73 -40.11 -25.37
N SER A 269 -2.07 -41.27 -25.46
CA SER A 269 -1.85 -42.11 -24.27
C SER A 269 -0.94 -41.44 -23.23
N HIS A 270 0.05 -40.67 -23.67
CA HIS A 270 0.91 -39.90 -22.78
C HIS A 270 0.15 -38.76 -22.12
N LEU A 271 -0.71 -38.07 -22.87
CA LEU A 271 -1.59 -37.02 -22.34
C LEU A 271 -2.60 -37.57 -21.34
N ASP A 272 -3.22 -38.72 -21.61
CA ASP A 272 -4.16 -39.37 -20.68
C ASP A 272 -3.46 -39.74 -19.36
N ARG A 273 -2.25 -40.30 -19.42
CA ARG A 273 -1.45 -40.59 -18.21
C ARG A 273 -1.13 -39.33 -17.42
N LEU A 274 -0.72 -38.26 -18.11
CA LEU A 274 -0.43 -36.98 -17.48
C LEU A 274 -1.69 -36.41 -16.81
N GLN A 275 -2.84 -36.48 -17.48
CA GLN A 275 -4.12 -36.05 -16.94
C GLN A 275 -4.48 -36.83 -15.67
N ASP A 276 -4.34 -38.16 -15.69
CA ASP A 276 -4.60 -39.02 -14.52
C ASP A 276 -3.66 -38.69 -13.35
N ASP A 277 -2.38 -38.47 -13.64
CA ASP A 277 -1.40 -38.16 -12.60
C ASP A 277 -1.61 -36.76 -12.01
N VAL A 278 -1.92 -35.76 -12.85
CA VAL A 278 -2.36 -34.44 -12.40
C VAL A 278 -3.63 -34.56 -11.56
N GLY A 279 -4.62 -35.34 -11.99
CA GLY A 279 -5.85 -35.61 -11.23
C GLY A 279 -5.56 -36.18 -9.83
N LYS A 280 -4.72 -37.21 -9.74
CA LYS A 280 -4.30 -37.79 -8.45
C LYS A 280 -3.56 -36.79 -7.57
N THR A 281 -2.69 -35.95 -8.15
CA THR A 281 -1.99 -34.92 -7.37
C THR A 281 -2.95 -33.86 -6.85
N LEU A 282 -3.95 -33.44 -7.64
CA LEU A 282 -4.96 -32.48 -7.23
C LEU A 282 -5.84 -33.04 -6.10
N GLU A 283 -6.24 -34.31 -6.17
CA GLU A 283 -6.97 -34.98 -5.08
C GLU A 283 -6.14 -35.07 -3.79
N LYS A 284 -4.85 -35.36 -3.90
CA LYS A 284 -3.92 -35.35 -2.75
C LYS A 284 -3.80 -33.95 -2.16
N VAL A 285 -3.69 -32.92 -2.98
CA VAL A 285 -3.66 -31.52 -2.52
C VAL A 285 -4.97 -31.18 -1.82
N SER A 286 -6.13 -31.46 -2.44
CA SER A 286 -7.44 -31.17 -1.86
C SER A 286 -7.68 -31.89 -0.53
N SER A 287 -7.26 -33.16 -0.40
CA SER A 287 -7.36 -33.89 0.86
C SER A 287 -6.42 -33.33 1.94
N ARG A 288 -5.20 -32.90 1.56
CA ARG A 288 -4.26 -32.22 2.45
C ARG A 288 -4.81 -30.87 2.92
N GLU A 289 -5.39 -30.09 2.02
CA GLU A 289 -6.03 -28.81 2.31
C GLU A 289 -7.21 -28.99 3.26
N LYS A 290 -8.11 -29.95 3.00
CA LYS A 290 -9.21 -30.28 3.91
C LYS A 290 -8.70 -30.67 5.30
N TYR A 291 -7.64 -31.46 5.37
CA TYR A 291 -7.02 -31.84 6.64
C TYR A 291 -6.45 -30.64 7.40
N ILE A 292 -5.69 -29.78 6.71
CA ILE A 292 -5.12 -28.55 7.31
C ILE A 292 -6.25 -27.62 7.76
N ASN A 293 -7.26 -27.40 6.92
CA ASN A 293 -8.41 -26.56 7.27
C ASN A 293 -9.13 -27.09 8.50
N ASN A 294 -9.36 -28.40 8.61
CA ASN A 294 -9.96 -29.00 9.80
C ASN A 294 -9.11 -28.80 11.07
N GLN A 295 -7.78 -28.86 10.96
CA GLN A 295 -6.88 -28.58 12.09
C GLN A 295 -6.86 -27.10 12.47
N LEU A 296 -6.93 -26.20 11.49
CA LEU A 296 -6.91 -24.76 11.72
C LEU A 296 -8.27 -24.22 12.18
N GLU A 297 -9.38 -24.87 11.84
CA GLU A 297 -10.73 -24.41 12.19
C GLU A 297 -10.90 -24.24 13.70
N SER A 298 -10.42 -25.20 14.51
CA SER A 298 -10.49 -25.08 15.98
C SER A 298 -9.63 -23.93 16.49
N LEU A 299 -8.41 -23.77 15.98
CA LEU A 299 -7.50 -22.68 16.36
C LEU A 299 -8.06 -21.31 15.96
N ILE A 300 -8.69 -21.20 14.79
CA ILE A 300 -9.36 -19.99 14.32
C ILE A 300 -10.54 -19.66 15.25
N GLN A 301 -11.31 -20.68 15.66
CA GLN A 301 -12.44 -20.49 16.56
C GLN A 301 -11.98 -20.07 17.96
N GLU A 302 -10.90 -20.66 18.48
CA GLU A 302 -10.26 -20.25 19.73
C GLU A 302 -9.74 -18.81 19.65
N HIS A 303 -9.06 -18.44 18.56
CA HIS A 303 -8.58 -17.07 18.34
C HIS A 303 -9.74 -16.08 18.28
N ARG A 304 -10.84 -16.41 17.58
CA ARG A 304 -12.06 -15.58 17.57
C ARG A 304 -12.65 -15.44 18.96
N GLY A 305 -12.71 -16.52 19.74
CA GLY A 305 -13.16 -16.49 21.14
C GLY A 305 -12.28 -15.59 22.01
N ALA A 306 -10.95 -15.73 21.90
CA ALA A 306 -9.98 -14.90 22.61
C ALA A 306 -10.08 -13.42 22.22
N GLN A 307 -10.26 -13.12 20.93
CA GLN A 307 -10.45 -11.76 20.42
C GLN A 307 -11.73 -11.13 20.96
N ALA A 308 -12.84 -11.88 20.99
CA ALA A 308 -14.10 -11.42 21.59
C ALA A 308 -13.96 -11.20 23.11
N GLY A 309 -13.23 -12.07 23.81
CA GLY A 309 -12.90 -11.89 25.22
C GLY A 309 -12.07 -10.62 25.46
N LEU A 310 -11.07 -10.36 24.61
CA LEU A 310 -10.25 -9.15 24.68
C LEU A 310 -11.08 -7.89 24.42
N SER A 311 -11.97 -7.88 23.43
CA SER A 311 -12.83 -6.72 23.16
C SER A 311 -13.76 -6.45 24.34
N GLN A 312 -14.34 -7.49 24.95
CA GLN A 312 -15.18 -7.36 26.14
C GLN A 312 -14.39 -6.81 27.34
N ALA A 313 -13.16 -7.30 27.56
CA ALA A 313 -12.31 -6.82 28.64
C ALA A 313 -11.90 -5.35 28.44
N LYS A 314 -11.57 -4.95 27.21
CA LYS A 314 -11.27 -3.56 26.85
C LYS A 314 -12.47 -2.64 27.09
N GLU A 315 -13.67 -3.06 26.70
CA GLU A 315 -14.89 -2.29 26.93
C GLU A 315 -15.16 -2.12 28.43
N ARG A 316 -15.06 -3.19 29.23
CA ARG A 316 -15.20 -3.12 30.69
C ARG A 316 -14.15 -2.20 31.33
N TYR A 317 -12.91 -2.26 30.87
CA TYR A 317 -11.85 -1.36 31.34
C TYR A 317 -12.17 0.09 31.00
N GLN A 318 -12.64 0.38 29.78
CA GLN A 318 -12.99 1.73 29.36
C GLN A 318 -14.19 2.29 30.14
N GLN A 319 -15.21 1.47 30.40
CA GLN A 319 -16.33 1.83 31.26
C GLN A 319 -15.88 2.09 32.70
N ALA A 320 -15.04 1.22 33.27
CA ALA A 320 -14.50 1.40 34.62
C ALA A 320 -13.60 2.64 34.71
N SER A 321 -12.74 2.87 33.72
CA SER A 321 -11.87 4.05 33.64
C SER A 321 -12.69 5.33 33.57
N GLY A 322 -13.73 5.38 32.72
CA GLY A 322 -14.67 6.51 32.68
C GLY A 322 -15.38 6.74 34.01
N GLY A 323 -15.80 5.66 34.69
CA GLY A 323 -16.39 5.74 36.02
C GLY A 323 -15.41 6.19 37.12
N VAL A 324 -14.12 5.90 36.98
CA VAL A 324 -13.08 6.39 37.89
C VAL A 324 -12.83 7.88 37.63
N THR A 325 -12.70 8.31 36.37
CA THR A 325 -12.49 9.72 36.04
C THR A 325 -13.64 10.61 36.52
N GLU A 326 -14.89 10.14 36.40
CA GLU A 326 -16.04 10.90 36.89
C GLU A 326 -16.05 10.98 38.42
N ARG A 327 -15.75 9.88 39.12
CA ARG A 327 -15.63 9.91 40.59
C ARG A 327 -14.48 10.80 41.06
N THR A 328 -13.35 10.80 40.36
CA THR A 328 -12.23 11.71 40.65
C THR A 328 -12.65 13.17 40.44
N ARG A 329 -13.43 13.47 39.40
CA ARG A 329 -13.98 14.81 39.15
C ARG A 329 -14.90 15.26 40.27
N VAL A 330 -15.85 14.41 40.66
CA VAL A 330 -16.79 14.69 41.76
C VAL A 330 -16.06 14.84 43.10
N LEU A 331 -15.03 14.02 43.37
CA LEU A 331 -14.20 14.17 44.57
C LEU A 331 -13.44 15.49 44.60
N ALA A 332 -12.94 15.97 43.46
CA ALA A 332 -12.29 17.27 43.37
C ALA A 332 -13.28 18.41 43.64
N GLU A 333 -14.49 18.34 43.07
CA GLU A 333 -15.57 19.31 43.31
C GLU A 333 -15.98 19.36 44.78
N ILE A 334 -16.23 18.20 45.41
CA ILE A 334 -16.55 18.12 46.85
C ILE A 334 -15.39 18.64 47.70
N SER A 335 -14.13 18.38 47.31
CA SER A 335 -12.96 18.88 48.04
C SER A 335 -12.85 20.40 47.95
N GLU A 336 -13.17 20.99 46.80
CA GLU A 336 -13.22 22.44 46.62
C GLU A 336 -14.36 23.07 47.41
N GLU A 337 -15.55 22.46 47.42
CA GLU A 337 -16.67 22.88 48.27
C GLU A 337 -16.29 22.82 49.76
N LEU A 338 -15.59 21.78 50.18
CA LEU A 338 -15.16 21.61 51.57
C LEU A 338 -14.12 22.66 51.97
N GLU A 339 -13.17 23.00 51.10
CA GLU A 339 -12.21 24.08 51.37
C GLU A 339 -12.91 25.44 51.41
N LYS A 340 -13.90 25.67 50.55
CA LYS A 340 -14.73 26.89 50.60
C LYS A 340 -15.49 27.00 51.92
N VAL A 341 -16.14 25.93 52.37
CA VAL A 341 -16.85 25.92 53.67
C VAL A 341 -15.87 26.13 54.83
N LYS A 342 -14.67 25.56 54.75
CA LYS A 342 -13.61 25.76 55.74
C LYS A 342 -13.14 27.21 55.77
N GLN A 343 -12.96 27.85 54.62
CA GLN A 343 -12.62 29.27 54.53
C GLN A 343 -13.74 30.16 55.10
N GLU A 344 -15.00 29.89 54.78
CA GLU A 344 -16.15 30.60 55.37
C GLU A 344 -16.23 30.41 56.90
N MET A 345 -15.90 29.21 57.39
CA MET A 345 -15.86 28.92 58.82
C MET A 345 -14.70 29.67 59.50
N GLU A 346 -13.53 29.76 58.86
CA GLU A 346 -12.38 30.51 59.35
C GLU A 346 -12.64 32.03 59.34
N GLU A 347 -13.26 32.56 58.29
CA GLU A 347 -13.71 33.96 58.24
C GLU A 347 -14.70 34.26 59.37
N LYS A 348 -15.74 33.43 59.54
CA LYS A 348 -16.70 33.59 60.66
C LYS A 348 -16.04 33.41 62.02
N GLY A 349 -15.08 32.49 62.14
CA GLY A 349 -14.29 32.28 63.35
C GLY A 349 -13.45 33.50 63.70
N SER A 350 -12.80 34.10 62.69
CA SER A 350 -12.01 35.32 62.84
C SER A 350 -12.90 36.52 63.18
N SER A 351 -14.09 36.64 62.56
CA SER A 351 -15.06 37.70 62.87
C SER A 351 -15.68 37.53 64.26
N MET A 352 -15.88 36.29 64.72
CA MET A 352 -16.42 36.01 66.06
C MET A 352 -15.36 36.17 67.16
N SER A 353 -14.10 35.89 66.84
CA SER A 353 -12.95 36.16 67.71
C SER A 353 -12.49 37.62 67.67
N ASP A 354 -12.93 38.40 66.68
CA ASP A 354 -12.65 39.82 66.61
C ASP A 354 -13.48 40.55 67.68
N GLY A 355 -12.87 40.70 68.86
CA GLY A 355 -13.41 41.48 69.96
C GLY A 355 -13.33 42.99 69.72
N ALA A 356 -12.71 43.48 68.63
CA ALA A 356 -12.53 44.90 68.37
C ALA A 356 -13.86 45.69 68.33
N PRO A 357 -14.98 45.19 67.74
CA PRO A 357 -16.28 45.86 67.81
C PRO A 357 -16.77 46.00 69.26
N VAL A 358 -16.63 44.95 70.07
CA VAL A 358 -17.03 44.96 71.49
C VAL A 358 -16.17 45.94 72.28
N VAL A 359 -14.86 45.97 72.04
CA VAL A 359 -13.93 46.94 72.66
C VAL A 359 -14.30 48.37 72.25
N LYS A 360 -14.64 48.60 70.98
CA LYS A 360 -15.05 49.92 70.48
C LYS A 360 -16.35 50.39 71.12
N ILE A 361 -17.34 49.50 71.28
CA ILE A 361 -18.58 49.77 72.04
C ILE A 361 -18.28 50.09 73.50
N LYS A 362 -17.37 49.33 74.14
CA LYS A 362 -16.96 49.59 75.53
C LYS A 362 -16.27 50.95 75.67
N GLN A 363 -15.41 51.33 74.73
CA GLN A 363 -14.74 52.63 74.72
C GLN A 363 -15.72 53.78 74.53
N SER A 364 -16.67 53.68 73.59
CA SER A 364 -17.70 54.70 73.40
C SER A 364 -18.63 54.80 74.59
N LEU A 365 -18.99 53.68 75.25
CA LEU A 365 -19.75 53.68 76.49
C LEU A 365 -19.00 54.40 77.63
N THR A 366 -17.70 54.14 77.79
CA THR A 366 -16.88 54.84 78.80
C THR A 366 -16.80 56.34 78.52
N LYS A 367 -16.62 56.74 77.25
CA LYS A 367 -16.62 58.15 76.86
C LYS A 367 -17.95 58.83 77.20
N LEU A 368 -19.07 58.16 76.90
CA LEU A 368 -20.41 58.67 77.19
C LEU A 368 -20.64 58.83 78.70
N LYS A 369 -20.16 57.88 79.52
CA LYS A 369 -20.16 58.01 80.99
C LYS A 369 -19.34 59.21 81.47
N GLN A 370 -18.19 59.47 80.85
CA GLN A 370 -17.35 60.61 81.19
C GLN A 370 -18.02 61.94 80.82
N GLU A 371 -18.68 61.99 79.67
CA GLU A 371 -19.49 63.15 79.24
C GLU A 371 -20.67 63.40 80.18
N ILE A 372 -21.35 62.34 80.67
CA ILE A 372 -22.43 62.47 81.68
C ILE A 372 -21.89 63.09 82.97
N ILE A 373 -20.77 62.57 83.51
CA ILE A 373 -20.16 63.13 84.73
C ILE A 373 -19.78 64.60 84.52
N GLN A 374 -19.23 64.94 83.34
CA GLN A 374 -18.89 66.32 83.02
C GLN A 374 -20.14 67.22 82.93
N MET A 375 -21.23 66.72 82.35
CA MET A 375 -22.52 67.42 82.32
C MET A 375 -23.08 67.61 83.73
N ASP A 376 -23.04 66.60 84.60
CA ASP A 376 -23.50 66.69 85.99
C ASP A 376 -22.74 67.76 86.78
N VAL A 377 -21.41 67.83 86.62
CA VAL A 377 -20.60 68.89 87.25
C VAL A 377 -20.99 70.27 86.72
N ARG A 378 -21.21 70.41 85.40
CA ARG A 378 -21.65 71.67 84.80
C ARG A 378 -23.03 72.07 85.32
N ILE A 379 -23.97 71.11 85.41
CA ILE A 379 -25.30 71.34 85.98
C ILE A 379 -25.17 71.81 87.43
N GLY A 380 -24.37 71.14 88.26
CA GLY A 380 -24.17 71.55 89.66
C GLY A 380 -23.56 72.95 89.82
N VAL A 381 -22.62 73.34 88.95
CA VAL A 381 -22.06 74.71 88.95
C VAL A 381 -23.13 75.73 88.54
N VAL A 382 -23.93 75.42 87.52
CA VAL A 382 -25.03 76.28 87.07
C VAL A 382 -26.10 76.42 88.15
N GLU A 383 -26.48 75.32 88.82
CA GLU A 383 -27.40 75.30 89.95
C GLU A 383 -26.87 76.13 91.13
N HIS A 384 -25.60 75.98 91.49
CA HIS A 384 -24.97 76.79 92.55
C HIS A 384 -24.95 78.27 92.18
N THR A 385 -24.61 78.60 90.93
CA THR A 385 -24.59 79.98 90.43
C THR A 385 -25.99 80.58 90.46
N LEU A 386 -27.01 79.82 90.06
CA LEU A 386 -28.43 80.22 90.12
C LEU A 386 -28.89 80.42 91.57
N LEU A 387 -28.55 79.52 92.48
CA LEU A 387 -28.83 79.64 93.92
C LEU A 387 -28.16 80.88 94.51
N GLN A 388 -26.90 81.13 94.18
CA GLN A 388 -26.17 82.31 94.65
C GLN A 388 -26.78 83.60 94.10
N ALA A 389 -27.21 83.60 92.83
CA ALA A 389 -27.94 84.73 92.24
C ALA A 389 -29.28 84.98 92.96
N LYS A 390 -30.07 83.93 93.21
CA LYS A 390 -31.33 84.03 93.97
C LYS A 390 -31.12 84.50 95.41
N LEU A 391 -30.06 84.04 96.09
CA LEU A 391 -29.72 84.49 97.44
C LEU A 391 -29.27 85.95 97.46
N LYS A 392 -28.47 86.38 96.48
CA LYS A 392 -28.09 87.79 96.30
C LYS A 392 -29.30 88.67 96.06
N GLU A 393 -30.21 88.26 95.17
CA GLU A 393 -31.48 88.94 94.90
C GLU A 393 -32.34 89.07 96.16
N LYS A 394 -32.51 87.98 96.92
CA LYS A 394 -33.22 88.02 98.22
C LYS A 394 -32.53 88.92 99.25
N SER A 395 -31.19 88.92 99.31
CA SER A 395 -30.43 89.82 100.20
C SER A 395 -30.59 91.28 99.79
N ASN A 396 -30.63 91.56 98.48
CA ASN A 396 -30.86 92.90 97.94
C ASN A 396 -32.28 93.36 98.24
N MET A 397 -33.31 92.52 98.03
CA MET A 397 -34.68 92.82 98.45
C MET A 397 -34.76 93.12 99.95
N THR A 398 -34.02 92.38 100.79
CA THR A 398 -34.00 92.61 102.25
C THR A 398 -33.28 93.91 102.61
N ARG A 399 -32.21 94.26 101.89
CA ARG A 399 -31.53 95.56 102.04
C ARG A 399 -32.41 96.72 101.60
N ASP A 400 -33.11 96.60 100.48
CA ASP A 400 -34.03 97.64 99.98
C ASP A 400 -35.23 97.82 100.94
N MET A 401 -35.70 96.74 101.55
CA MET A 401 -36.76 96.77 102.57
C MET A 401 -36.29 97.36 103.92
N ASN A 402 -35.00 97.26 104.24
CA ASN A 402 -34.41 97.92 105.40
C ASN A 402 -34.05 99.39 105.11
N ALA A 403 -33.70 99.74 103.87
CA ALA A 403 -33.44 101.12 103.45
C ALA A 403 -34.71 101.99 103.40
N THR A 404 -35.89 101.37 103.31
CA THR A 404 -37.20 102.05 103.36
C THR A 404 -37.71 102.32 104.78
N ASN A 405 -37.00 101.88 105.83
CA ASN A 405 -37.43 102.01 107.24
C ASN A 405 -36.50 102.92 108.08
N LEU A 406 -36.18 104.12 107.60
CA LEU A 406 -35.53 105.18 108.39
C LEU A 406 -36.34 106.49 108.27
N PRO A 407 -36.78 107.11 109.39
CA PRO A 407 -37.64 108.30 109.38
C PRO A 407 -36.81 109.60 109.26
N GLU A 408 -37.29 110.54 108.45
CA GLU A 408 -36.66 111.85 108.23
C GLU A 408 -37.35 112.94 109.09
N PRO A 409 -36.61 113.74 109.89
CA PRO A 409 -37.15 114.84 110.70
C PRO A 409 -37.12 116.20 109.98
N ALA A 410 -37.89 117.16 110.50
CA ALA A 410 -38.34 118.37 109.83
C ALA A 410 -37.40 119.61 109.86
N THR A 411 -37.69 120.52 108.92
CA THR A 411 -37.48 122.00 108.85
C THR A 411 -36.18 122.60 108.26
N GLY A 412 -36.37 123.56 107.32
CA GLY A 412 -35.36 124.36 106.54
C GLY A 412 -34.67 125.50 107.33
N PRO A 413 -34.24 126.67 106.78
CA PRO A 413 -34.31 127.27 105.41
C PRO A 413 -32.96 127.91 104.89
N PHE A 414 -33.07 128.67 103.77
CA PHE A 414 -32.08 129.53 103.05
C PHE A 414 -31.04 128.79 102.17
N ALA A 415 -30.81 129.11 100.89
CA ALA A 415 -31.14 130.26 100.02
C ALA A 415 -31.42 129.81 98.58
#